data_AF-A0AAU5QA75-F1
#
_entry.id   AF-A0AAU5QA75-F1
#
_cell.length_a   1.000
_cell.length_b   1.000
_cell.length_c   1.000
_cell.angle_alpha   90.00
_cell.angle_beta   90.00
_cell.angle_gamma   90.00
#
_symmetry.space_group_name_H-M   'P 1'
#
loop_
_entity.id
_entity.type
_entity.pdbx_description
1 polymer ?
#
loop_
_entity_poly.entity_id
_entity_poly.type
_entity_poly.pdbx_seq_one_letter_code
_entity_poly.pdbx_strand_id
1 'polypeptide(L)' 'MFWMVALLAIDGRQYVYRVYAPATALLADVFWAAFHCHDEGPHPRACDRFDSAEMWHRGTSPGI' A
#
# COMPACT_ATOMS: atom_id res chain seq x y z
N MET A 1 -4.35 8.46 -11.11
CA MET A 1 -4.26 6.99 -10.92
C MET A 1 -3.54 6.76 -9.60
N PHE A 2 -3.82 5.67 -8.90
CA PHE A 2 -3.17 5.40 -7.61
C PHE A 2 -3.07 3.90 -7.36
N TRP A 3 -2.14 3.52 -6.51
CA TRP A 3 -2.06 2.20 -5.93
C TRP A 3 -2.83 2.17 -4.62
N MET A 4 -3.46 1.04 -4.35
CA MET A 4 -3.92 0.66 -3.03
C MET A 4 -2.95 -0.36 -2.47
N VAL A 5 -2.52 -0.15 -1.23
CA VAL A 5 -1.56 -1.00 -0.52
C VAL A 5 -2.17 -1.40 0.81
N ALA A 6 -2.45 -2.68 0.99
CA ALA A 6 -2.93 -3.23 2.25
C ALA A 6 -1.74 -3.77 3.04
N LEU A 7 -1.45 -3.17 4.19
CA LEU A 7 -0.38 -3.58 5.10
C LEU A 7 -0.97 -4.44 6.21
N LEU A 8 -0.49 -5.69 6.34
CA LEU A 8 -0.87 -6.57 7.45
C LEU A 8 -0.16 -6.13 8.73
N ALA A 9 -0.93 -5.80 9.77
CA ALA A 9 -0.42 -5.42 11.07
C ALA A 9 -0.44 -6.56 12.08
N ILE A 10 0.30 -6.38 13.18
CA ILE A 10 0.43 -7.37 14.27
C ILE A 10 -0.89 -7.71 14.97
N ASP A 11 -1.90 -6.86 14.83
CA ASP A 11 -3.25 -7.09 15.34
C ASP A 11 -4.09 -7.98 14.39
N GLY A 12 -3.48 -8.46 13.30
CA GLY A 12 -4.12 -9.28 12.27
C GLY A 12 -5.01 -8.50 11.30
N ARG A 13 -5.06 -7.17 11.41
CA ARG A 13 -5.85 -6.33 10.49
C ARG A 13 -5.00 -5.85 9.33
N GLN A 14 -5.66 -5.60 8.21
CA GLN A 14 -5.06 -4.91 7.07
C GLN A 14 -5.42 -3.42 7.11
N TYR A 15 -4.41 -2.57 7.05
CA TYR A 15 -4.55 -1.12 6.94
C TYR A 15 -4.26 -0.71 5.49
N VAL A 16 -5.25 -0.12 4.83
CA VAL A 16 -5.19 0.12 3.38
C VAL A 16 -4.89 1.59 3.09
N TYR A 17 -3.78 1.82 2.41
CA TYR A 17 -3.29 3.14 2.03
C TYR A 17 -3.43 3.37 0.53
N ARG A 18 -3.68 4.62 0.17
CA ARG A 18 -3.69 5.08 -1.22
C ARG A 18 -2.37 5.79 -1.51
N VAL A 19 -1.61 5.27 -2.46
CA VAL A 19 -0.33 5.84 -2.89
C VAL A 19 -0.49 6.40 -4.30
N TYR A 20 -0.29 7.72 -4.45
CA TYR A 20 -0.35 8.38 -5.75
C TYR A 20 0.97 8.16 -6.49
N ALA A 21 0.97 7.19 -7.41
CA ALA A 21 2.10 6.86 -8.26
C ALA A 21 1.60 6.31 -9.61
N PRO A 22 2.40 6.40 -10.69
CA PRO A 22 2.02 5.81 -11.98
C PRO A 22 1.96 4.28 -11.90
N ALA A 23 1.27 3.66 -12.87
CA ALA A 23 1.20 2.20 -13.00
C ALA A 23 2.58 1.55 -13.22
N THR A 24 3.56 2.32 -13.69
CA THR A 24 4.94 1.89 -13.95
C THR A 24 5.87 2.10 -12.75
N ALA A 25 5.36 2.56 -11.61
CA ALA A 25 6.16 2.71 -10.40
C ALA A 25 6.69 1.35 -9.93
N LEU A 26 7.89 1.33 -9.37
CA LEU A 26 8.41 0.13 -8.72
C LEU A 26 7.50 -0.19 -7.53
N LEU A 27 7.08 -1.45 -7.43
CA LEU A 27 6.22 -1.88 -6.32
C LEU A 27 6.89 -1.66 -4.97
N ALA A 28 8.22 -1.81 -4.90
CA ALA A 28 9.00 -1.53 -3.68
C ALA A 28 8.83 -0.08 -3.21
N ASP A 29 8.88 0.90 -4.11
CA ASP A 29 8.69 2.31 -3.77
C ASP A 29 7.25 2.59 -3.31
N VAL A 30 6.27 1.95 -3.97
CA VAL A 30 4.86 2.03 -3.59
C VAL A 30 4.62 1.45 -2.19
N PHE A 31 5.19 0.28 -1.90
CA PHE A 31 5.17 -0.34 -0.59
C PHE A 31 5.78 0.57 0.47
N TRP A 32 7.00 1.07 0.22
CA TRP A 32 7.71 1.92 1.18
C TRP A 32 6.95 3.21 1.50
N ALA A 33 6.33 3.84 0.50
CA ALA A 33 5.51 5.03 0.72
C ALA A 33 4.32 4.75 1.66
N ALA A 34 3.64 3.61 1.48
CA ALA A 34 2.56 3.20 2.38
C ALA A 34 3.07 2.83 3.77
N PHE A 35 4.17 2.06 3.84
CA PHE A 35 4.74 1.57 5.08
C PHE A 35 5.23 2.71 5.97
N HIS A 36 5.95 3.70 5.41
CA HIS A 36 6.36 4.89 6.16
C HIS A 36 5.17 5.69 6.69
N CYS A 37 4.11 5.85 5.88
CA CYS A 37 2.89 6.52 6.34
C CYS A 37 2.20 5.76 7.50
N HIS A 38 2.25 4.42 7.49
CA HIS A 38 1.71 3.60 8.57
C HIS A 38 2.53 3.72 9.85
N ASP A 39 3.86 3.65 9.73
CA ASP A 39 4.79 3.64 10.87
C ASP A 39 4.77 4.96 11.67
N GLU A 40 4.47 6.08 11.01
CA GLU A 40 4.27 7.39 11.67
C GLU A 40 2.88 7.52 12.35
N GLY A 41 1.96 6.60 12.07
CA GLY A 41 0.57 6.64 12.55
C GLY A 41 0.37 6.01 13.94
N PRO A 42 -0.84 6.14 14.53
CA PRO A 42 -1.16 5.56 15.85
C PRO A 42 -1.51 4.06 15.80
N HIS A 43 -1.36 3.41 14.64
CA HIS A 43 -1.81 2.04 14.43
C HIS A 43 -0.79 1.02 14.93
N PRO A 44 -1.22 -0.21 15.28
CA PRO A 44 -0.29 -1.31 15.58
C PRO A 44 0.70 -1.54 14.45
N ARG A 45 1.93 -1.92 14.78
CA ARG A 45 3.04 -2.09 13.83
C ARG A 45 2.64 -2.98 12.63
N ALA A 46 2.94 -2.53 11.43
CA ALA A 46 2.81 -3.32 10.20
C ALA A 46 3.98 -4.31 10.04
N CYS A 47 3.75 -5.42 9.34
CA CYS A 47 4.82 -6.29 8.87
C CYS A 47 5.68 -5.52 7.84
N ASP A 48 6.99 -5.49 8.06
CA ASP A 48 7.95 -4.81 7.18
C ASP A 48 8.38 -5.66 5.98
N ARG A 49 7.83 -6.87 5.84
CA ARG A 49 8.09 -7.75 4.71
C ARG A 49 7.26 -7.34 3.50
N PHE A 50 7.92 -7.08 2.39
CA PHE A 50 7.31 -6.66 1.14
C PHE A 50 6.21 -7.62 0.63
N ASP A 51 6.43 -8.93 0.76
CA ASP A 51 5.51 -9.98 0.34
C ASP A 51 4.29 -10.16 1.25
N SER A 52 4.25 -9.48 2.40
CA SER A 52 3.07 -9.45 3.27
C SER A 52 2.00 -8.44 2.83
N ALA A 53 2.34 -7.54 1.90
CA ALA A 53 1.44 -6.49 1.43
C ALA A 53 0.65 -6.93 0.19
N GLU A 54 -0.65 -6.65 0.18
CA GLU A 54 -1.46 -6.75 -1.03
C GLU A 54 -1.45 -5.41 -1.75
N MET A 55 -1.18 -5.42 -3.06
CA MET A 55 -1.02 -4.21 -3.86
C MET A 55 -1.80 -4.31 -5.16
N TRP A 56 -2.61 -3.30 -5.46
CA TRP A 56 -3.32 -3.21 -6.73
C TRP A 56 -3.40 -1.77 -7.24
N HIS A 57 -3.14 -1.59 -8.54
CA HIS A 57 -3.25 -0.30 -9.19
C HIS A 57 -4.71 -0.04 -9.60
N ARG A 58 -5.27 1.09 -9.20
CA ARG A 58 -6.53 1.62 -9.74
C ARG A 58 -6.22 2.69 -10.79
N GLY A 59 -6.14 2.23 -12.04
CA GLY A 59 -6.25 3.07 -13.23
C GLY A 59 -7.71 3.33 -13.57
N THR A 60 -7.99 4.45 -14.26
CA THR A 60 -9.33 4.72 -14.81
C THR A 60 -9.79 3.51 -15.60
N SER A 61 -11.01 3.01 -15.36
CA SER A 61 -11.65 2.04 -16.25
C SER A 61 -11.47 2.53 -17.69
N PRO A 62 -11.07 1.69 -18.67
CA PRO A 62 -11.30 2.05 -20.05
C PRO A 62 -12.82 2.25 -20.14
N GLY A 63 -13.26 3.48 -20.43
CA GLY A 63 -14.68 3.74 -20.66
C GLY A 63 -15.17 2.75 -21.72
N ILE A 64 -16.23 2.01 -21.36
CA ILE A 64 -17.05 1.27 -22.32
C ILE A 64 -17.82 2.31 -23.14
#